data_AF-A0A2A4SLA9-F1
#
_entry.id   AF-A0A2A4SLA9-F1
#
_cell.length_a   1.000
_cell.length_b   1.000
_cell.length_c   1.000
_cell.angle_alpha   90.00
_cell.angle_beta   90.00
_cell.angle_gamma   90.00
#
_symmetry.space_group_name_H-M   'P 1'
#
loop_
_entity.id
_entity.type
_entity.pdbx_description
1 polymer ?
#
loop_
_entity_poly.entity_id
_entity_poly.type
_entity_poly.pdbx_seq_one_letter_code
_entity_poly.pdbx_strand_id
1 'polypeptide(L)'
;KTEKEAVTASEQAMKLAAISETIYNDLSIFNLGTIHDKLKSVTKKMAIEVQQLFENALENNLIPENYIFDKEYQPISATNPQKYKTKFDDFCDANLPSIQERYLTENPELVYSICTDPNGYVPTHNNIFAKPPTGDYNTDLLHSRSKRLFNDPTGIRCGSHTQDFLLQTYKRDTGEIFHDLSVPIYVNGQHWGGVRVGYKAERH
;
A
#
# COMPACT_ATOMS: atom_id res chain seq x y z
N LYS A 1 36.25 3.65 2.37
CA LYS A 1 35.94 2.87 3.61
C LYS A 1 34.52 3.15 4.09
N THR A 2 34.08 4.41 4.02
CA THR A 2 32.74 4.92 4.41
C THR A 2 31.53 4.33 3.68
N GLU A 3 31.61 4.05 2.37
CA GLU A 3 30.44 3.62 1.59
C GLU A 3 30.06 2.14 1.85
N LYS A 4 31.06 1.25 1.93
CA LYS A 4 30.86 -0.16 2.30
C LYS A 4 30.33 -0.31 3.73
N GLU A 5 30.82 0.50 4.67
CA GLU A 5 30.37 0.49 6.06
C GLU A 5 28.91 0.98 6.18
N ALA A 6 28.51 2.00 5.40
CA ALA A 6 27.13 2.48 5.36
C ALA A 6 26.14 1.46 4.75
N VAL A 7 26.53 0.79 3.65
CA VAL A 7 25.72 -0.29 3.05
C VAL A 7 25.55 -1.45 4.04
N THR A 8 26.62 -1.85 4.71
CA THR A 8 26.58 -2.94 5.70
C THR A 8 25.71 -2.59 6.91
N ALA A 9 25.76 -1.34 7.39
CA ALA A 9 24.89 -0.87 8.47
C ALA A 9 23.42 -0.83 8.05
N SER A 10 23.13 -0.44 6.81
CA SER A 10 21.76 -0.46 6.24
C SER A 10 21.21 -1.88 6.13
N GLU A 11 22.02 -2.84 5.65
CA GLU A 11 21.65 -4.26 5.58
C GLU A 11 21.39 -4.87 6.98
N GLN A 12 22.21 -4.52 7.96
CA GLN A 12 22.01 -4.96 9.34
C GLN A 12 20.75 -4.36 9.97
N ALA A 13 20.47 -3.07 9.70
CA ALA A 13 19.24 -2.43 10.15
C ALA A 13 18.00 -3.05 9.49
N MET A 14 18.06 -3.37 8.20
CA MET A 14 16.99 -4.09 7.50
C MET A 14 16.78 -5.49 8.07
N LYS A 15 17.85 -6.24 8.39
CA LYS A 15 17.74 -7.54 9.06
C LYS A 15 17.11 -7.42 10.45
N LEU A 16 17.52 -6.42 11.23
CA LEU A 16 16.95 -6.20 12.56
C LEU A 16 15.48 -5.79 12.48
N ALA A 17 15.12 -4.97 11.50
CA ALA A 17 13.74 -4.63 11.21
C ALA A 17 12.93 -5.87 10.82
N ALA A 18 13.45 -6.74 9.95
CA ALA A 18 12.79 -7.99 9.58
C ALA A 18 12.61 -8.96 10.76
N ILE A 19 13.60 -9.05 11.66
CA ILE A 19 13.50 -9.83 12.90
C ILE A 19 12.45 -9.23 13.83
N SER A 20 12.45 -7.90 14.01
CA SER A 20 11.44 -7.20 14.79
C SER A 20 10.03 -7.41 14.20
N GLU A 21 9.87 -7.28 12.88
CA GLU A 21 8.62 -7.60 12.18
C GLU A 21 8.17 -9.03 12.41
N THR A 22 9.10 -10.00 12.39
CA THR A 22 8.79 -11.40 12.69
C THR A 22 8.32 -11.56 14.13
N ILE A 23 9.02 -10.95 15.09
CA ILE A 23 8.65 -10.96 16.51
C ILE A 23 7.30 -10.27 16.73
N TYR A 24 7.02 -9.16 16.05
CA TYR A 24 5.73 -8.48 16.12
C TYR A 24 4.61 -9.30 15.47
N ASN A 25 4.86 -9.95 14.33
CA ASN A 25 3.91 -10.89 13.74
C ASN A 25 3.62 -12.05 14.71
N ASP A 26 4.65 -12.61 15.34
CA ASP A 26 4.50 -13.70 16.32
C ASP A 26 3.83 -13.23 17.62
N LEU A 27 4.10 -12.00 18.08
CA LEU A 27 3.48 -11.41 19.26
C LEU A 27 2.06 -10.90 19.00
N SER A 28 1.71 -10.55 17.76
CA SER A 28 0.32 -10.24 17.36
C SER A 28 -0.59 -11.47 17.39
N ILE A 29 -0.02 -12.68 17.52
CA ILE A 29 -0.76 -13.90 17.86
C ILE A 29 -1.23 -13.85 19.33
N PHE A 30 -0.55 -13.08 20.19
CA PHE A 30 -0.96 -12.83 21.57
C PHE A 30 -1.93 -11.64 21.63
N ASN A 31 -3.21 -12.00 21.61
CA ASN A 31 -4.39 -11.16 21.74
C ASN A 31 -4.29 -10.22 22.97
N LEU A 32 -3.87 -8.97 22.75
CA LEU A 32 -3.78 -7.93 23.79
C LEU A 32 -4.56 -6.67 23.40
N GLY A 33 -5.73 -6.81 22.76
CA GLY A 33 -6.69 -5.70 22.59
C GLY A 33 -6.09 -4.43 21.97
N THR A 34 -5.15 -4.59 21.04
CA THR A 34 -4.32 -3.49 20.55
C THR A 34 -4.97 -2.77 19.37
N ILE A 35 -4.57 -1.53 19.11
CA ILE A 35 -4.88 -0.79 17.88
C ILE A 35 -4.55 -1.62 16.62
N HIS A 36 -3.52 -2.47 16.68
CA HIS A 36 -3.12 -3.34 15.58
C HIS A 36 -4.18 -4.40 15.27
N ASP A 37 -4.83 -4.98 16.28
CA ASP A 37 -5.89 -5.98 16.08
C ASP A 37 -7.14 -5.35 15.44
N LYS A 38 -7.51 -4.14 15.92
CA LYS A 38 -8.58 -3.34 15.32
C LYS A 38 -8.26 -3.07 13.85
N LEU A 39 -7.08 -2.49 13.57
CA LEU A 39 -6.72 -2.08 12.21
C LEU A 39 -6.50 -3.28 11.29
N LYS A 40 -5.98 -4.40 11.78
CA LYS A 40 -5.94 -5.68 11.04
C LYS A 40 -7.34 -6.12 10.62
N SER A 41 -8.30 -6.11 11.53
CA SER A 41 -9.70 -6.46 11.22
C SER A 41 -10.31 -5.52 10.17
N VAL A 42 -10.04 -4.22 10.31
CA VAL A 42 -10.46 -3.18 9.35
C VAL A 42 -9.86 -3.42 7.97
N THR A 43 -8.55 -3.65 7.87
CA THR A 43 -7.86 -3.90 6.60
C THR A 43 -8.30 -5.20 5.95
N LYS A 44 -8.57 -6.25 6.74
CA LYS A 44 -9.16 -7.50 6.21
C LYS A 44 -10.55 -7.26 5.60
N LYS A 45 -11.40 -6.47 6.25
CA LYS A 45 -12.73 -6.11 5.70
C LYS A 45 -12.59 -5.33 4.39
N MET A 46 -11.68 -4.37 4.34
CA MET A 46 -11.41 -3.61 3.12
C MET A 46 -10.89 -4.50 1.99
N ALA A 47 -9.98 -5.44 2.28
CA ALA A 47 -9.46 -6.36 1.28
C ALA A 47 -10.58 -7.23 0.68
N ILE A 48 -11.49 -7.76 1.51
CA ILE A 48 -12.68 -8.50 1.06
C ILE A 48 -13.54 -7.64 0.15
N GLU A 49 -13.77 -6.39 0.52
CA GLU A 49 -14.62 -5.47 -0.27
C GLU A 49 -13.99 -5.09 -1.61
N VAL A 50 -12.66 -4.89 -1.65
CA VAL A 50 -11.93 -4.65 -2.90
C VAL A 50 -11.90 -5.91 -3.78
N GLN A 51 -11.77 -7.11 -3.20
CA GLN A 51 -11.92 -8.35 -3.94
C GLN A 51 -13.30 -8.43 -4.59
N GLN A 52 -14.36 -8.24 -3.81
CA GLN A 52 -15.73 -8.27 -4.31
C GLN A 52 -15.97 -7.21 -5.39
N LEU A 53 -15.39 -6.02 -5.26
CA LEU A 53 -15.45 -4.99 -6.31
C LEU A 53 -14.88 -5.50 -7.64
N PHE A 54 -13.69 -6.10 -7.62
CA PHE A 54 -13.07 -6.64 -8.83
C PHE A 54 -13.82 -7.85 -9.38
N GLU A 55 -14.18 -8.81 -8.54
CA GLU A 55 -14.90 -10.02 -8.95
C GLU A 55 -16.27 -9.67 -9.56
N ASN A 56 -17.04 -8.78 -8.93
CA ASN A 56 -18.29 -8.30 -9.51
C ASN A 56 -18.07 -7.57 -10.84
N ALA A 57 -17.00 -6.79 -10.97
CA ALA A 57 -16.69 -6.10 -12.22
C ALA A 57 -16.33 -7.06 -13.37
N LEU A 58 -15.65 -8.17 -13.05
CA LEU A 58 -15.40 -9.25 -14.01
C LEU A 58 -16.68 -9.98 -14.41
N GLU A 59 -17.49 -10.39 -13.43
CA GLU A 59 -18.77 -11.07 -13.68
C GLU A 59 -19.72 -10.23 -14.55
N ASN A 60 -19.71 -8.91 -14.36
CA ASN A 60 -20.54 -7.97 -15.12
C ASN A 60 -19.87 -7.41 -16.39
N ASN A 61 -18.71 -7.93 -16.78
CA ASN A 61 -17.94 -7.50 -17.97
C ASN A 61 -17.63 -5.98 -18.00
N LEU A 62 -17.45 -5.35 -16.83
CA LEU A 62 -17.09 -3.93 -16.74
C LEU A 62 -15.60 -3.68 -17.05
N ILE A 63 -14.77 -4.68 -16.81
CA ILE A 63 -13.34 -4.68 -17.13
C ILE A 63 -12.90 -6.10 -17.51
N PRO A 64 -12.05 -6.30 -18.52
CA PRO A 64 -11.50 -7.62 -18.82
C PRO A 64 -10.55 -8.13 -17.72
N GLU A 65 -10.54 -9.44 -17.48
CA GLU A 65 -9.66 -10.05 -16.47
C GLU A 65 -8.17 -9.77 -16.75
N ASN A 66 -7.75 -9.85 -18.01
CA ASN A 66 -6.38 -9.53 -18.39
C ASN A 66 -6.01 -8.05 -18.18
N TYR A 67 -6.98 -7.15 -18.03
CA TYR A 67 -6.71 -5.75 -17.71
C TYR A 67 -6.45 -5.57 -16.22
N ILE A 68 -7.19 -6.28 -15.34
CA ILE A 68 -6.98 -6.23 -13.89
C ILE A 68 -5.57 -6.68 -13.50
N PHE A 69 -5.01 -7.66 -14.23
CA PHE A 69 -3.66 -8.19 -14.00
C PHE A 69 -2.59 -7.62 -14.94
N ASP A 70 -2.86 -6.48 -15.59
CA ASP A 70 -1.92 -5.83 -16.48
C ASP A 70 -0.64 -5.40 -15.74
N LYS A 71 0.52 -5.77 -16.28
CA LYS A 71 1.85 -5.44 -15.71
C LYS A 71 2.64 -4.47 -16.57
N GLU A 72 2.00 -3.90 -17.60
CA GLU A 72 2.64 -2.99 -18.54
C GLU A 72 2.51 -1.53 -18.06
N TYR A 73 3.42 -1.12 -17.17
CA TYR A 73 3.48 0.26 -16.67
C TYR A 73 3.95 1.22 -17.76
N GLN A 74 3.03 1.90 -18.44
CA GLN A 74 3.36 2.88 -19.47
C GLN A 74 3.72 4.23 -18.83
N PRO A 75 4.95 4.75 -18.99
CA PRO A 75 5.33 6.01 -18.36
C PRO A 75 4.47 7.17 -18.89
N ILE A 76 3.95 7.99 -17.97
CA ILE A 76 3.24 9.22 -18.30
C ILE A 76 4.27 10.32 -18.53
N SER A 77 4.27 10.89 -19.73
CA SER A 77 5.20 11.97 -20.11
C SER A 77 5.08 13.19 -19.21
N ALA A 78 6.18 13.91 -19.01
CA ALA A 78 6.23 15.15 -18.24
C ALA A 78 5.74 15.03 -16.78
N THR A 79 6.02 13.89 -16.14
CA THR A 79 5.76 13.69 -14.71
C THR A 79 7.05 13.52 -13.93
N ASN A 80 7.17 14.23 -12.80
CA ASN A 80 8.27 14.08 -11.85
C ASN A 80 7.75 14.33 -10.42
N PRO A 81 7.63 13.31 -9.54
CA PRO A 81 8.07 11.91 -9.73
C PRO A 81 7.40 11.19 -10.91
N GLN A 82 8.11 10.20 -11.49
CA GLN A 82 7.61 9.42 -12.62
C GLN A 82 6.29 8.72 -12.26
N LYS A 83 5.27 8.93 -13.09
CA LYS A 83 3.97 8.25 -13.00
C LYS A 83 3.79 7.29 -14.17
N TYR A 84 2.94 6.28 -14.01
CA TYR A 84 2.68 5.25 -15.01
C TYR A 84 1.19 5.00 -15.19
N LYS A 85 0.80 4.54 -16.36
CA LYS A 85 -0.56 4.10 -16.67
C LYS A 85 -0.57 2.58 -16.86
N THR A 86 -1.59 1.92 -16.33
CA THR A 86 -1.95 0.52 -16.57
C THR A 86 -3.39 0.43 -17.09
N LYS A 87 -3.77 -0.74 -17.62
CA LYS A 87 -5.11 -0.95 -18.18
C LYS A 87 -6.25 -0.93 -17.16
N PHE A 88 -5.97 -1.13 -15.87
CA PHE A 88 -6.97 -1.11 -14.80
C PHE A 88 -7.14 0.25 -14.10
N ASP A 89 -6.35 1.25 -14.48
CA ASP A 89 -6.29 2.51 -13.77
C ASP A 89 -7.59 3.30 -13.75
N ASP A 90 -8.30 3.38 -14.88
CA ASP A 90 -9.56 4.13 -14.94
C ASP A 90 -10.65 3.47 -14.10
N PHE A 91 -10.66 2.14 -14.07
CA PHE A 91 -11.54 1.39 -13.19
C PHE A 91 -11.22 1.65 -11.72
N CYS A 92 -9.95 1.62 -11.34
CA CYS A 92 -9.53 1.93 -9.97
C CYS A 92 -9.86 3.37 -9.57
N ASP A 93 -9.61 4.35 -10.44
CA ASP A 93 -9.89 5.77 -10.17
C ASP A 93 -11.38 6.05 -9.99
N ALA A 94 -12.25 5.31 -10.70
CA ALA A 94 -13.69 5.44 -10.57
C ALA A 94 -14.27 4.79 -9.29
N ASN A 95 -13.67 3.69 -8.82
CA ASN A 95 -14.32 2.83 -7.82
C ASN A 95 -13.61 2.83 -6.46
N LEU A 96 -12.27 2.75 -6.43
CA LEU A 96 -11.53 2.61 -5.16
C LEU A 96 -11.69 3.82 -4.20
N PRO A 97 -11.78 5.08 -4.64
CA PRO A 97 -11.90 6.21 -3.71
C PRO A 97 -13.07 6.08 -2.73
N SER A 98 -14.22 5.56 -3.19
CA SER A 98 -15.39 5.38 -2.32
C SER A 98 -15.11 4.44 -1.14
N ILE A 99 -14.37 3.35 -1.39
CA ILE A 99 -13.95 2.38 -0.38
C ILE A 99 -12.86 3.00 0.49
N GLN A 100 -11.78 3.50 -0.11
CA GLN A 100 -10.61 4.04 0.59
C GLN A 100 -10.99 5.15 1.58
N GLU A 101 -11.80 6.12 1.14
CA GLU A 101 -12.19 7.28 1.96
C GLU A 101 -13.16 6.90 3.07
N ARG A 102 -14.05 5.93 2.83
CA ARG A 102 -14.95 5.42 3.87
C ARG A 102 -14.17 4.79 5.03
N TYR A 103 -13.21 3.91 4.71
CA TYR A 103 -12.35 3.32 5.74
C TYR A 103 -11.50 4.35 6.48
N LEU A 104 -11.03 5.40 5.80
CA LEU A 104 -10.32 6.53 6.45
C LEU A 104 -11.23 7.32 7.38
N THR A 105 -12.46 7.62 6.95
CA THR A 105 -13.42 8.39 7.74
C THR A 105 -13.87 7.63 9.00
N GLU A 106 -14.08 6.33 8.87
CA GLU A 106 -14.49 5.45 9.98
C GLU A 106 -13.34 5.13 10.97
N ASN A 107 -12.07 5.36 10.58
CA ASN A 107 -10.90 5.02 11.38
C ASN A 107 -9.91 6.20 11.42
N PRO A 108 -10.13 7.20 12.31
CA PRO A 108 -9.32 8.42 12.37
C PRO A 108 -7.83 8.21 12.66
N GLU A 109 -7.43 7.03 13.11
CA GLU A 109 -6.03 6.65 13.33
C GLU A 109 -5.26 6.46 12.01
N LEU A 110 -5.98 6.18 10.91
CA LEU A 110 -5.40 5.97 9.59
C LEU A 110 -5.00 7.30 8.94
N VAL A 111 -3.78 7.34 8.41
CA VAL A 111 -3.25 8.44 7.60
C VAL A 111 -3.51 8.20 6.12
N TYR A 112 -3.51 6.94 5.69
CA TYR A 112 -3.87 6.56 4.33
C TYR A 112 -4.46 5.14 4.31
N SER A 113 -5.25 4.89 3.27
CA SER A 113 -5.84 3.61 2.94
C SER A 113 -5.82 3.47 1.43
N ILE A 114 -5.07 2.50 0.90
CA ILE A 114 -4.80 2.37 -0.54
C ILE A 114 -4.72 0.90 -0.95
N CYS A 115 -4.73 0.67 -2.26
CA CYS A 115 -4.42 -0.62 -2.86
C CYS A 115 -3.08 -0.52 -3.59
N THR A 116 -2.30 -1.60 -3.58
CA THR A 116 -1.02 -1.70 -4.28
C THR A 116 -0.89 -3.07 -4.95
N ASP A 117 -0.31 -3.11 -6.14
CA ASP A 117 0.00 -4.38 -6.81
C ASP A 117 1.35 -4.97 -6.32
N PRO A 118 1.73 -6.19 -6.76
CA PRO A 118 2.96 -6.87 -6.34
C PRO A 118 4.27 -6.17 -6.67
N ASN A 119 4.26 -5.21 -7.61
CA ASN A 119 5.43 -4.41 -7.95
C ASN A 119 5.48 -3.08 -7.17
N GLY A 120 4.57 -2.88 -6.21
CA GLY A 120 4.45 -1.66 -5.43
C GLY A 120 3.72 -0.54 -6.18
N TYR A 121 2.99 -0.86 -7.25
CA TYR A 121 2.24 0.15 -8.00
C TYR A 121 0.94 0.50 -7.30
N VAL A 122 0.74 1.80 -7.05
CA VAL A 122 -0.50 2.32 -6.47
C VAL A 122 -1.31 2.98 -7.60
N PRO A 123 -2.38 2.35 -8.11
CA PRO A 123 -3.21 2.95 -9.16
C PRO A 123 -3.89 4.21 -8.64
N THR A 124 -4.49 4.16 -7.46
CA THR A 124 -5.30 5.24 -6.91
C THR A 124 -4.99 5.39 -5.43
N HIS A 125 -4.41 6.53 -5.07
CA HIS A 125 -4.18 6.90 -3.67
C HIS A 125 -5.46 7.50 -3.07
N ASN A 126 -5.56 7.59 -1.74
CA ASN A 126 -6.64 8.34 -1.10
C ASN A 126 -6.57 9.85 -1.43
N ASN A 127 -7.71 10.53 -1.38
CA ASN A 127 -8.01 11.83 -2.02
C ASN A 127 -7.05 12.96 -1.68
N ILE A 128 -6.52 13.01 -0.45
CA ILE A 128 -5.57 14.06 -0.04
C ILE A 128 -4.22 13.92 -0.75
N PHE A 129 -3.90 12.72 -1.23
CA PHE A 129 -2.66 12.35 -1.91
C PHE A 129 -2.88 11.94 -3.37
N ALA A 130 -4.11 12.02 -3.88
CA ALA A 130 -4.45 11.74 -5.28
C ALA A 130 -4.65 13.03 -6.11
N LYS A 131 -3.91 14.10 -5.79
CA LYS A 131 -4.02 15.37 -6.52
C LYS A 131 -3.43 15.24 -7.93
N PRO A 132 -3.98 15.95 -8.92
CA PRO A 132 -3.36 16.01 -10.24
C PRO A 132 -1.92 16.56 -10.13
N PRO A 133 -1.00 16.12 -11.01
CA PRO A 133 0.35 16.67 -11.03
C PRO A 133 0.31 18.16 -11.40
N THR A 134 1.18 18.92 -10.75
CA THR A 134 1.33 20.37 -10.92
C THR A 134 2.56 20.74 -11.74
N GLY A 135 3.52 19.82 -11.87
CA GLY A 135 4.83 20.07 -12.47
C GLY A 135 5.88 20.57 -11.49
N ASP A 136 5.50 20.94 -10.26
CA ASP A 136 6.43 21.21 -9.18
C ASP A 136 6.75 19.91 -8.42
N TYR A 137 8.02 19.52 -8.43
CA TYR A 137 8.47 18.25 -7.86
C TYR A 137 8.12 18.12 -6.37
N ASN A 138 8.33 19.17 -5.57
CA ASN A 138 8.12 19.11 -4.12
C ASN A 138 6.63 18.95 -3.78
N THR A 139 5.77 19.64 -4.52
CA THR A 139 4.32 19.53 -4.39
C THR A 139 3.83 18.16 -4.84
N ASP A 140 4.27 17.69 -6.00
CA ASP A 140 3.82 16.43 -6.60
C ASP A 140 4.31 15.20 -5.81
N LEU A 141 5.51 15.28 -5.24
CA LEU A 141 6.05 14.25 -4.34
C LEU A 141 5.13 13.97 -3.15
N LEU A 142 4.53 15.03 -2.58
CA LEU A 142 3.68 14.97 -1.39
C LEU A 142 2.22 14.70 -1.72
N HIS A 143 1.68 15.30 -2.77
CA HIS A 143 0.24 15.34 -3.02
C HIS A 143 -0.22 14.59 -4.28
N SER A 144 0.69 14.24 -5.20
CA SER A 144 0.37 13.56 -6.47
C SER A 144 0.89 12.13 -6.48
N ARG A 145 0.35 11.31 -5.57
CA ARG A 145 0.90 9.99 -5.21
C ARG A 145 0.27 8.79 -5.92
N SER A 146 -0.89 8.95 -6.55
CA SER A 146 -1.47 7.93 -7.44
C SER A 146 -0.55 7.65 -8.64
N LYS A 147 -0.72 6.51 -9.29
CA LYS A 147 -0.02 6.13 -10.53
C LYS A 147 1.49 6.03 -10.37
N ARG A 148 2.00 5.71 -9.18
CA ARG A 148 3.44 5.63 -8.89
C ARG A 148 3.84 4.23 -8.44
N LEU A 149 5.08 3.87 -8.74
CA LEU A 149 5.74 2.69 -8.17
C LEU A 149 6.43 3.09 -6.86
N PHE A 150 6.00 2.49 -5.76
CA PHE A 150 6.66 2.53 -4.45
C PHE A 150 7.57 1.30 -4.34
N ASN A 151 8.70 1.36 -5.03
CA ASN A 151 9.64 0.25 -5.17
C ASN A 151 10.67 0.16 -4.02
N ASP A 152 10.39 0.82 -2.89
CA ASP A 152 11.15 0.61 -1.66
C ASP A 152 10.79 -0.76 -1.05
N PRO A 153 11.66 -1.35 -0.20
CA PRO A 153 11.42 -2.66 0.38
C PRO A 153 10.09 -2.79 1.15
N THR A 154 9.58 -1.71 1.75
CA THR A 154 8.28 -1.70 2.44
C THR A 154 7.14 -1.70 1.43
N GLY A 155 7.20 -0.83 0.43
CA GLY A 155 6.18 -0.73 -0.62
C GLY A 155 5.99 -2.02 -1.42
N ILE A 156 7.09 -2.64 -1.88
CA ILE A 156 7.02 -3.90 -2.66
C ILE A 156 6.42 -5.02 -1.83
N ARG A 157 6.85 -5.16 -0.56
CA ARG A 157 6.36 -6.25 0.29
C ARG A 157 4.88 -6.15 0.55
N CYS A 158 4.34 -4.93 0.77
CA CYS A 158 2.91 -4.71 0.99
C CYS A 158 2.00 -5.28 -0.12
N GLY A 159 2.45 -5.27 -1.37
CA GLY A 159 1.68 -5.81 -2.50
C GLY A 159 2.05 -7.23 -2.92
N SER A 160 3.25 -7.72 -2.57
CA SER A 160 3.76 -9.01 -3.06
C SER A 160 3.62 -10.17 -2.07
N HIS A 161 3.47 -9.88 -0.77
CA HIS A 161 3.34 -10.92 0.24
C HIS A 161 2.00 -11.66 0.12
N THR A 162 1.99 -12.95 0.48
CA THR A 162 0.79 -13.81 0.50
C THR A 162 0.44 -14.25 1.91
N GLN A 163 0.94 -13.55 2.93
CA GLN A 163 0.64 -13.84 4.33
C GLN A 163 -0.76 -13.34 4.67
N ASP A 164 -1.34 -13.89 5.73
CA ASP A 164 -2.68 -13.54 6.22
C ASP A 164 -2.86 -12.03 6.48
N PHE A 165 -1.76 -11.38 6.89
CA PHE A 165 -1.53 -9.93 6.94
C PHE A 165 -0.01 -9.72 7.16
N LEU A 166 0.47 -8.51 6.91
CA LEU A 166 1.85 -8.11 7.20
C LEU A 166 1.84 -6.74 7.88
N LEU A 167 2.51 -6.61 9.03
CA LEU A 167 2.75 -5.35 9.72
C LEU A 167 4.23 -4.96 9.62
N GLN A 168 4.51 -3.81 9.03
CA GLN A 168 5.85 -3.24 8.94
C GLN A 168 5.93 -1.95 9.74
N THR A 169 7.05 -1.73 10.43
CA THR A 169 7.29 -0.50 11.19
C THR A 169 8.52 0.20 10.64
N TYR A 170 8.36 1.45 10.24
CA TYR A 170 9.44 2.23 9.64
C TYR A 170 9.45 3.67 10.15
N LYS A 171 10.63 4.28 10.14
CA LYS A 171 10.82 5.67 10.51
C LYS A 171 10.80 6.53 9.24
N ARG A 172 9.92 7.52 9.19
CA ARG A 172 9.92 8.54 8.12
C ARG A 172 11.12 9.49 8.27
N ASP A 173 11.42 10.22 7.21
CA ASP A 173 12.43 11.28 7.22
C ASP A 173 12.14 12.37 8.28
N THR A 174 10.86 12.54 8.63
CA THR A 174 10.39 13.44 9.72
C THR A 174 10.74 12.95 11.12
N GLY A 175 11.26 11.73 11.25
CA GLY A 175 11.55 11.08 12.51
C GLY A 175 10.35 10.40 13.18
N GLU A 176 9.16 10.56 12.61
CA GLU A 176 7.95 9.85 13.03
C GLU A 176 8.06 8.36 12.70
N ILE A 177 7.61 7.51 13.62
CA ILE A 177 7.50 6.07 13.40
C ILE A 177 6.10 5.79 12.88
N PHE A 178 6.03 5.07 11.76
CA PHE A 178 4.80 4.67 11.11
C PHE A 178 4.69 3.16 11.09
N HIS A 179 3.47 2.70 11.27
CA HIS A 179 3.06 1.34 10.99
C HIS A 179 2.42 1.27 9.62
N ASP A 180 2.66 0.17 8.95
CA ASP A 180 2.20 -0.15 7.62
C ASP A 180 1.60 -1.55 7.64
N LEU A 181 0.28 -1.64 7.53
CA LEU A 181 -0.43 -2.90 7.62
C LEU A 181 -1.02 -3.23 6.26
N SER A 182 -0.69 -4.41 5.74
CA SER A 182 -1.19 -4.89 4.46
C SER A 182 -1.86 -6.26 4.54
N VAL A 183 -2.88 -6.46 3.71
CA VAL A 183 -3.63 -7.71 3.56
C VAL A 183 -3.76 -8.00 2.07
N PRO A 184 -3.45 -9.23 1.61
CA PRO A 184 -3.51 -9.58 0.20
C PRO A 184 -4.95 -9.55 -0.34
N ILE A 185 -5.07 -9.23 -1.62
CA ILE A 185 -6.28 -9.24 -2.43
C ILE A 185 -6.13 -10.34 -3.47
N TYR A 186 -7.07 -11.27 -3.50
CA TYR A 186 -7.19 -12.31 -4.53
C TYR A 186 -8.46 -12.09 -5.35
N VAL A 187 -8.32 -12.01 -6.67
CA VAL A 187 -9.45 -11.91 -7.60
C VAL A 187 -9.54 -13.24 -8.34
N ASN A 188 -10.67 -13.95 -8.23
CA ASN A 188 -10.84 -15.30 -8.79
C ASN A 188 -9.74 -16.29 -8.37
N GLY A 189 -9.22 -16.14 -7.14
CA GLY A 189 -8.14 -16.97 -6.60
C GLY A 189 -6.73 -16.61 -7.08
N GLN A 190 -6.56 -15.62 -7.97
CA GLN A 190 -5.26 -15.12 -8.37
C GLN A 190 -4.87 -13.88 -7.54
N HIS A 191 -3.64 -13.87 -7.01
CA HIS A 191 -3.12 -12.75 -6.23
C HIS A 191 -3.01 -11.49 -7.10
N TRP A 192 -3.78 -10.46 -6.76
CA TRP A 192 -3.79 -9.19 -7.47
C TRP A 192 -2.83 -8.17 -6.88
N GLY A 193 -2.62 -8.21 -5.56
CA GLY A 193 -1.90 -7.20 -4.80
C GLY A 193 -2.36 -7.19 -3.35
N GLY A 194 -2.32 -6.04 -2.68
CA GLY A 194 -2.79 -5.90 -1.30
C GLY A 194 -3.47 -4.57 -1.02
N VAL A 195 -4.40 -4.58 -0.07
CA VAL A 195 -4.78 -3.36 0.64
C VAL A 195 -3.66 -3.01 1.60
N ARG A 196 -3.33 -1.73 1.70
CA ARG A 196 -2.31 -1.17 2.57
C ARG A 196 -2.88 0.03 3.34
N VAL A 197 -2.78 0.01 4.65
CA VAL A 197 -3.17 1.13 5.53
C VAL A 197 -1.99 1.56 6.38
N GLY A 198 -1.84 2.86 6.60
CA GLY A 198 -0.76 3.40 7.42
C GLY A 198 -1.28 4.26 8.56
N TYR A 199 -0.67 4.12 9.72
CA TYR A 199 -1.01 4.86 10.95
C TYR A 199 0.24 5.16 11.76
N LYS A 200 0.18 6.19 12.62
CA LYS A 200 1.31 6.56 13.46
C LYS A 200 1.52 5.50 14.54
N ALA A 201 2.77 5.18 14.85
CA ALA A 201 3.10 4.50 16.09
C ALA A 201 2.92 5.52 17.24
N GLU A 202 2.06 5.21 18.21
CA GLU A 202 2.00 6.03 19.41
C GLU A 202 3.33 5.93 20.17
N ARG A 203 3.79 7.06 20.72
CA ARG A 203 4.84 7.03 21.74
C ARG A 203 4.17 6.58 23.04
N HIS A 204 4.44 5.35 23.46
CA HIS A 204 4.29 4.98 24.87
C HIS A 204 5.39 5.65 25.69
#